data_AF-A0A7C6ENP5-F1
#
_entry.id   AF-A0A7C6ENP5-F1
#
_cell.length_a   1.000
_cell.length_b   1.000
_cell.length_c   1.000
_cell.angle_alpha   90.00
_cell.angle_beta   90.00
_cell.angle_gamma   90.00
#
_symmetry.space_group_name_H-M   'P 1'
#
loop_
_entity.id
_entity.type
_entity.pdbx_description
1 polymer ?
#
loop_
_entity_poly.entity_id
_entity_poly.type
_entity_poly.pdbx_seq_one_letter_code
_entity_poly.pdbx_strand_id
1 'polypeptide(L)'
;MSNRLSREKINHLARLILNHLHRSDQVEFLDEANEIRLIIVRSIEEELKLYESLDKKAIEKIQAQKKPIEEGSREWEILYRKYYNEELAKLGKVVD
;
A
#
# COMPACT_ATOMS: atom_id res chain seq x y z
N MET A 1 3.69 6.60 -8.66
CA MET A 1 4.30 5.46 -9.39
C MET A 1 3.33 4.29 -9.33
N SER A 2 3.03 3.61 -10.43
CA SER A 2 2.10 2.47 -10.40
C SER A 2 2.78 1.22 -9.82
N ASN A 3 2.87 1.12 -8.50
CA ASN A 3 3.40 -0.06 -7.81
C ASN A 3 2.32 -1.16 -7.74
N ARG A 4 2.01 -1.77 -8.88
CA ARG A 4 0.95 -2.79 -8.98
C ARG A 4 1.54 -4.18 -8.88
N LEU A 5 1.28 -4.87 -7.78
CA LEU A 5 1.54 -6.31 -7.70
C LEU A 5 0.49 -7.06 -8.53
N SER A 6 0.93 -8.05 -9.31
CA SER A 6 0.00 -8.92 -10.04
C SER A 6 -0.75 -9.82 -9.06
N ARG A 7 -1.95 -10.27 -9.45
CA ARG A 7 -2.74 -11.21 -8.64
C ARG A 7 -1.96 -12.49 -8.31
N GLU A 8 -1.15 -12.96 -9.25
CA GLU A 8 -0.27 -14.13 -9.03
C GLU A 8 0.77 -13.86 -7.94
N LYS A 9 1.44 -12.70 -7.97
CA LYS A 9 2.39 -12.30 -6.93
C LYS A 9 1.72 -12.16 -5.57
N ILE A 10 0.53 -11.57 -5.50
CA ILE A 10 -0.24 -11.46 -4.24
C ILE A 10 -0.59 -12.85 -3.70
N ASN A 11 -1.05 -13.77 -4.55
CA ASN A 11 -1.34 -15.14 -4.13
C ASN A 11 -0.08 -15.90 -3.68
N HIS A 12 1.05 -15.69 -4.36
CA HIS A 12 2.32 -16.28 -3.97
C HIS A 12 2.77 -15.76 -2.60
N LEU A 13 2.73 -14.44 -2.37
CA LEU A 13 3.04 -13.83 -1.08
C LEU A 13 2.12 -14.35 0.03
N ALA A 14 0.82 -14.44 -0.22
CA ALA A 14 -0.12 -14.97 0.76
C ALA A 14 0.18 -16.42 1.17
N ARG A 15 0.63 -17.25 0.22
CA ARG A 15 1.08 -18.62 0.53
C ARG A 15 2.36 -18.64 1.35
N LEU A 16 3.33 -17.78 1.04
CA LEU A 16 4.56 -17.67 1.82
C LEU A 16 4.29 -17.24 3.26
N ILE A 17 3.44 -16.22 3.45
CA ILE A 17 3.03 -15.74 4.78
C ILE A 17 2.31 -16.85 5.54
N LEU A 18 1.30 -17.50 4.92
CA LEU A 18 0.58 -18.61 5.53
C LEU A 18 1.53 -19.72 5.99
N ASN A 19 2.45 -20.13 5.12
CA ASN A 19 3.43 -21.18 5.44
C ASN A 19 4.38 -20.78 6.57
N HIS A 20 4.72 -19.50 6.67
CA HIS A 20 5.54 -18.98 7.75
C HIS A 20 4.76 -19.00 9.07
N LEU A 21 3.52 -18.50 9.07
CA LEU A 21 2.62 -18.52 10.23
C LEU A 21 2.37 -19.96 10.72
N HIS A 22 2.16 -20.90 9.81
CA HIS A 22 1.92 -22.30 10.14
C HIS A 22 3.12 -22.99 10.80
N ARG A 23 4.35 -22.50 10.55
CA ARG A 23 5.58 -23.03 11.16
C ARG A 23 5.92 -22.35 12.49
N SER A 24 5.19 -21.31 12.87
CA SER A 24 5.40 -20.60 14.13
C SER A 24 4.70 -21.35 15.26
N ASP A 25 5.44 -21.64 16.32
CA ASP A 25 4.91 -22.20 17.57
C ASP A 25 4.05 -21.18 18.35
N GLN A 26 4.12 -19.90 17.99
CA GLN A 26 3.38 -18.80 18.61
C GLN A 26 2.01 -18.54 17.98
N VAL A 27 1.65 -19.26 16.91
CA VAL A 27 0.44 -18.99 16.12
C VAL A 27 -0.43 -20.25 16.05
N GLU A 28 -1.66 -20.15 16.54
CA GLU A 28 -2.68 -21.19 16.39
C GLU A 28 -3.68 -20.77 15.31
N PHE A 29 -4.00 -21.69 14.41
CA PHE A 29 -4.96 -21.44 13.32
C PHE A 29 -6.35 -21.79 13.83
N LEU A 30 -7.23 -20.79 13.90
CA LEU A 30 -8.62 -20.97 14.34
C LEU A 30 -9.59 -21.32 13.21
N ASP A 31 -9.14 -21.16 11.96
CA ASP A 31 -9.89 -21.41 10.74
C ASP A 31 -9.07 -22.25 9.76
N GLU A 32 -9.71 -22.70 8.68
CA GLU A 32 -9.07 -23.47 7.62
C GLU A 32 -7.97 -22.65 6.90
N ALA A 33 -6.87 -23.32 6.56
CA ALA A 33 -5.69 -22.68 5.98
C ALA A 33 -6.00 -21.85 4.71
N ASN A 34 -6.98 -22.29 3.90
CA ASN A 34 -7.39 -21.53 2.72
C ASN A 34 -8.16 -20.24 3.07
N GLU A 35 -8.97 -20.24 4.12
CA GLU A 35 -9.70 -19.05 4.58
C GLU A 35 -8.73 -17.99 5.11
N ILE A 36 -7.78 -18.41 5.95
CA ILE A 36 -6.69 -17.56 6.44
C ILE A 36 -5.90 -16.98 5.27
N ARG A 37 -5.54 -17.81 4.28
CA ARG A 37 -4.85 -17.35 3.07
C ARG A 37 -5.65 -16.30 2.30
N LEU A 38 -6.97 -16.46 2.17
CA LEU A 38 -7.83 -15.49 1.50
C LEU A 38 -7.92 -14.17 2.29
N ILE A 39 -7.92 -14.23 3.62
CA ILE A 39 -7.81 -13.03 4.47
C ILE A 39 -6.49 -12.31 4.20
N ILE A 40 -5.35 -13.02 4.17
CA ILE A 40 -4.04 -12.43 3.86
C ILE A 40 -4.04 -11.75 2.49
N VAL A 41 -4.62 -12.40 1.46
CA VAL A 41 -4.77 -11.79 0.12
C VAL A 41 -5.56 -10.48 0.20
N ARG A 42 -6.72 -10.48 0.87
CA ARG A 42 -7.55 -9.27 1.02
C ARG A 42 -6.80 -8.16 1.74
N SER A 43 -6.11 -8.47 2.85
CA SER A 43 -5.32 -7.49 3.59
C SER A 43 -4.23 -6.85 2.73
N ILE A 44 -3.54 -7.62 1.89
CA ILE A 44 -2.55 -7.08 0.94
C ILE A 44 -3.24 -6.16 -0.08
N GLU A 45 -4.36 -6.59 -0.66
CA GLU A 45 -5.09 -5.80 -1.67
C GLU A 45 -5.64 -4.49 -1.09
N GLU A 46 -6.14 -4.50 0.13
CA GLU A 46 -6.63 -3.33 0.84
C GLU A 46 -5.50 -2.33 1.10
N GLU A 47 -4.34 -2.81 1.55
CA GLU A 47 -3.16 -1.97 1.78
C GLU A 47 -2.64 -1.36 0.47
N LEU A 48 -2.59 -2.12 -0.63
CA LEU A 48 -2.21 -1.59 -1.95
C LEU A 48 -3.18 -0.50 -2.43
N LYS A 49 -4.50 -0.73 -2.29
CA LYS A 49 -5.52 0.27 -2.65
C LYS A 49 -5.40 1.54 -1.82
N LEU A 50 -5.07 1.40 -0.54
CA LEU A 50 -4.84 2.53 0.34
C LEU A 50 -3.68 3.38 -0.20
N TYR A 51 -2.52 2.79 -0.49
CA TYR A 51 -1.38 3.51 -1.05
C TYR A 51 -1.68 4.13 -2.42
N GLU A 52 -2.40 3.44 -3.31
CA GLU A 52 -2.86 4.02 -4.58
C GLU A 52 -3.75 5.26 -4.35
N SER A 53 -4.61 5.23 -3.32
CA SER A 53 -5.46 6.38 -2.97
C SER A 53 -4.66 7.57 -2.44
N LEU A 54 -3.58 7.33 -1.68
CA LEU A 54 -2.67 8.37 -1.19
C LEU A 54 -1.92 9.03 -2.35
N ASP A 55 -1.39 8.22 -3.26
CA ASP A 55 -0.75 8.68 -4.50
C ASP A 55 -1.68 9.60 -5.30
N LYS A 56 -2.92 9.15 -5.51
CA LYS A 56 -3.92 9.92 -6.26
C LYS A 56 -4.19 11.27 -5.60
N LYS A 57 -4.43 11.29 -4.28
CA LYS A 57 -4.68 12.54 -3.53
C LYS A 57 -3.48 13.49 -3.57
N ALA A 58 -2.26 12.97 -3.48
CA ALA A 58 -1.05 13.78 -3.59
C ALA A 58 -0.95 14.43 -4.98
N ILE A 59 -1.18 13.66 -6.06
CA ILE A 59 -1.18 14.17 -7.44
C ILE A 59 -2.29 15.21 -7.65
N GLU A 60 -3.50 14.95 -7.18
CA GLU A 60 -4.63 15.89 -7.25
C GLU A 60 -4.28 17.23 -6.57
N LYS A 61 -3.60 17.21 -5.42
CA LYS A 61 -3.11 18.42 -4.73
C LYS A 61 -2.07 19.22 -5.54
N ILE A 62 -1.21 18.54 -6.31
CA ILE A 62 -0.24 19.21 -7.21
C ILE A 62 -0.97 19.82 -8.40
N GLN A 63 -1.92 19.09 -9.00
CA GLN A 63 -2.69 19.56 -10.14
C GLN A 63 -3.60 20.75 -9.78
N ALA A 64 -4.04 20.86 -8.53
CA ALA A 64 -4.82 21.98 -8.03
C ALA A 64 -4.00 23.26 -7.78
N GLN A 65 -2.68 23.25 -8.00
CA GLN A 65 -1.85 24.45 -7.85
C GLN A 65 -2.18 25.50 -8.92
N LYS A 66 -2.10 26.78 -8.55
CA LYS A 66 -2.37 27.90 -9.47
C LYS A 66 -1.43 27.93 -10.67
N LYS A 67 -0.18 27.52 -10.45
CA LYS A 67 0.85 27.42 -11.49
C LYS A 67 0.89 25.97 -11.98
N PRO A 68 0.94 25.72 -13.31
CA PRO A 68 1.18 24.38 -13.82
C PRO A 68 2.57 23.91 -13.39
N ILE A 69 2.64 22.72 -12.81
CA ILE A 69 3.87 22.08 -12.35
C ILE A 69 4.08 20.84 -13.20
N GLU A 70 5.18 20.81 -13.95
CA GLU A 70 5.53 19.73 -14.85
C GLU A 70 5.86 18.44 -14.06
N GLU A 71 5.19 17.35 -14.39
CA GLU A 71 5.44 16.03 -13.79
C GLU A 71 6.86 15.56 -14.08
N GLY A 72 7.55 15.04 -13.05
CA GLY A 72 8.97 14.67 -13.14
C GLY A 72 9.96 15.83 -12.97
N SER A 73 9.49 17.08 -12.87
CA SER A 73 10.35 18.19 -12.47
C SER A 73 10.75 18.08 -10.99
N ARG A 74 11.88 18.71 -10.61
CA ARG A 74 12.31 18.78 -9.21
C ARG A 74 11.25 19.43 -8.30
N GLU A 75 10.55 20.45 -8.79
CA GLU A 75 9.45 21.11 -8.06
C GLU A 75 8.31 20.12 -7.80
N TRP A 76 7.93 19.34 -8.81
CA TRP A 76 6.92 18.30 -8.70
C TRP A 76 7.29 17.22 -7.69
N GLU A 77 8.52 16.71 -7.73
CA GLU A 77 8.99 15.67 -6.82
C GLU A 77 8.95 16.12 -5.35
N ILE A 78 9.34 17.38 -5.09
CA ILE A 78 9.30 17.97 -3.75
C ILE A 78 7.85 18.04 -3.26
N LEU A 79 6.94 18.53 -4.09
CA LEU A 79 5.52 18.66 -3.74
C LEU A 79 4.83 17.31 -3.58
N TYR A 80 5.13 16.34 -4.43
CA TYR A 80 4.62 14.98 -4.32
C TYR A 80 5.02 14.35 -2.99
N ARG A 81 6.32 14.38 -2.63
CA ARG A 81 6.79 13.85 -1.33
C ARG A 81 6.08 14.55 -0.17
N LYS A 82 5.95 15.87 -0.21
CA LYS A 82 5.26 16.64 0.82
C LYS A 82 3.80 16.20 0.97
N TYR A 83 3.03 16.24 -0.12
CA TYR A 83 1.60 15.94 -0.05
C TYR A 83 1.30 14.48 0.22
N TYR A 84 2.13 13.56 -0.28
CA TYR A 84 2.03 12.15 0.06
C TYR A 84 2.24 11.93 1.56
N ASN A 85 3.29 12.52 2.14
CA ASN A 85 3.55 12.42 3.58
C ASN A 85 2.43 13.05 4.42
N GLU A 86 1.83 14.15 3.96
CA GLU A 86 0.65 14.73 4.60
C GLU A 86 -0.55 13.77 4.59
N GLU A 87 -0.84 13.11 3.46
CA GLU A 87 -1.93 12.14 3.38
C GLU A 87 -1.63 10.88 4.21
N LEU A 88 -0.37 10.45 4.26
CA LEU A 88 0.08 9.33 5.09
C LEU A 88 -0.09 9.63 6.58
N ALA A 89 0.30 10.82 7.04
CA ALA A 89 0.18 11.25 8.43
C ALA A 89 -1.27 11.24 8.93
N LYS A 90 -2.26 11.52 8.05
CA LYS A 90 -3.69 11.46 8.41
C LYS A 90 -4.17 10.06 8.77
N LEU A 91 -3.47 9.02 8.33
CA LEU A 91 -3.82 7.63 8.64
C LEU A 91 -3.31 7.18 10.02
N GLY A 92 -2.58 8.04 10.75
CA GLY A 92 -1.90 7.65 11.99
C GLY A 92 -0.72 6.68 11.76
N LYS A 93 -0.39 6.37 10.50
CA LYS A 93 0.81 5.63 10.10
C LYS A 93 1.98 6.62 10.09
N VAL A 94 2.51 6.95 11.27
CA VAL A 94 3.81 7.62 11.36
C VAL A 94 4.83 6.58 10.96
N VAL A 95 5.46 6.77 9.80
CA VAL A 95 6.69 6.05 9.47
C VAL A 95 7.77 6.77 10.25
N ASP A 96 8.05 6.26 11.45
CA ASP A 96 9.32 6.55 12.15
C ASP A 96 10.47 5.81 11.44
#